data_AF-A0A926X6D3-F1
#
_entry.id   AF-A0A926X6D3-F1
#
_cell.length_a   1.000
_cell.length_b   1.000
_cell.length_c   1.000
_cell.angle_alpha   90.00
_cell.angle_beta   90.00
_cell.angle_gamma   90.00
#
_symmetry.space_group_name_H-M   'P 1'
#
loop_
_entity.id
_entity.type
_entity.pdbx_description
1 polymer ?
#
loop_
_entity_poly.entity_id
_entity_poly.type
_entity_poly.pdbx_seq_one_letter_code
_entity_poly.pdbx_strand_id
1 'polypeptide(L)' 'MEGKSDFELDVLRNSVFARYGRRFDRTDLQAYFDSQTWYEPRYSPSQFPNNQLTDLEKSNAQFILDYQKNQ' A
#
# COMPACT_ATOMS: atom_id res chain seq x y z
N MET A 1 5.57 -7.71 -14.60
CA MET A 1 4.81 -8.11 -13.41
C MET A 1 4.31 -9.55 -13.49
N GLU A 2 4.77 -10.35 -14.48
CA GLU A 2 4.43 -11.78 -14.56
C GLU A 2 5.02 -12.55 -13.38
N GLY A 3 4.18 -13.36 -12.73
CA GLY A 3 4.56 -14.24 -11.62
C GLY A 3 4.33 -13.69 -10.21
N LYS A 4 3.74 -12.49 -10.06
CA LYS A 4 3.38 -11.97 -8.73
C LYS A 4 2.01 -12.46 -8.28
N SER A 5 1.93 -12.92 -7.04
CA SER A 5 0.65 -13.23 -6.39
C SER A 5 -0.18 -11.97 -6.15
N ASP A 6 -1.50 -12.12 -6.02
CA ASP A 6 -2.40 -11.02 -5.68
C ASP A 6 -1.96 -10.28 -4.42
N PHE A 7 -1.44 -11.02 -3.44
CA PHE A 7 -0.90 -10.47 -2.21
C PHE A 7 0.34 -9.60 -2.43
N GLU A 8 1.26 -10.00 -3.32
CA GLU A 8 2.42 -9.17 -3.66
C GLU A 8 2.00 -7.87 -4.37
N LEU A 9 0.98 -7.93 -5.23
CA LEU A 9 0.44 -6.73 -5.87
C LEU A 9 -0.21 -5.81 -4.83
N ASP A 10 -0.93 -6.37 -3.85
CA ASP A 10 -1.47 -5.61 -2.74
C ASP A 10 -0.37 -4.98 -1.88
N VAL A 11 0.68 -5.72 -1.55
CA VAL A 11 1.84 -5.18 -0.81
C VAL A 11 2.50 -4.04 -1.59
N LEU A 12 2.75 -4.21 -2.89
CA LEU A 12 3.36 -3.18 -3.73
C LEU A 12 2.50 -1.91 -3.76
N ARG A 13 1.19 -2.05 -4.00
CA ARG A 13 0.24 -0.94 -4.00
C ARG A 13 0.19 -0.24 -2.64
N ASN A 14 0.19 -1.00 -1.55
CA ASN A 14 0.04 -0.46 -0.20
C ASN A 14 1.36 0.07 0.40
N SER A 15 2.51 -0.32 -0.15
CA SER A 15 3.84 0.09 0.34
C SER A 15 4.02 1.60 0.37
N VAL A 16 3.44 2.30 -0.60
CA VAL A 16 3.50 3.76 -0.67
C VAL A 16 2.76 4.39 0.51
N PHE A 17 1.57 3.88 0.87
CA PHE A 17 0.83 4.36 2.03
C PHE A 17 1.52 3.98 3.34
N ALA A 18 2.10 2.78 3.40
CA ALA A 18 2.85 2.30 4.57
C ALA A 18 4.07 3.20 4.84
N ARG A 19 4.75 3.68 3.79
CA ARG A 19 5.90 4.60 3.91
C ARG A 19 5.54 5.92 4.60
N TYR A 20 4.29 6.37 4.49
CA TYR A 20 3.76 7.53 5.20
C TYR A 20 3.06 7.17 6.52
N GLY A 21 3.18 5.91 6.96
CA GLY A 21 2.67 5.44 8.25
C GLY A 21 1.17 5.17 8.29
N ARG A 22 0.53 4.89 7.14
CA ARG A 22 -0.87 4.43 7.13
C ARG A 22 -0.97 3.02 7.71
N ARG A 23 -1.92 2.79 8.63
CA ARG A 23 -2.36 1.46 9.07
C ARG A 23 -3.37 0.86 8.09
N PHE A 24 -3.61 -0.45 8.17
CA PHE A 24 -4.46 -1.21 7.27
C PHE A 24 -5.48 -2.02 8.06
N ASP A 25 -6.76 -1.99 7.63
CA ASP A 25 -7.82 -2.82 8.23
C ASP A 25 -7.65 -4.31 7.89
N ARG A 26 -7.01 -4.59 6.75
CA ARG A 26 -6.65 -5.94 6.33
C ARG A 26 -5.53 -6.48 7.20
N THR A 27 -5.83 -7.49 8.00
CA THR A 27 -4.92 -8.08 9.00
C THR A 27 -3.65 -8.64 8.37
N ASP A 28 -3.73 -9.25 7.19
CA ASP A 28 -2.58 -9.80 6.46
C ASP A 28 -1.61 -8.70 6.00
N LEU A 29 -2.13 -7.58 5.50
CA LEU A 29 -1.32 -6.42 5.13
C LEU A 29 -0.72 -5.72 6.35
N GLN A 30 -1.50 -5.54 7.41
CA GLN A 30 -0.99 -4.93 8.64
C GLN A 30 0.16 -5.76 9.23
N ALA A 31 -0.02 -7.08 9.34
CA ALA A 31 1.02 -7.97 9.84
C ALA A 31 2.29 -7.95 8.96
N TYR A 32 2.13 -7.89 7.63
CA TYR A 32 3.26 -7.78 6.72
C TYR A 32 4.05 -6.48 6.91
N PHE A 33 3.37 -5.34 7.07
CA PHE A 33 4.05 -4.06 7.26
C PHE A 33 4.62 -3.90 8.67
N ASP A 34 3.95 -4.43 9.70
CA ASP A 34 4.46 -4.47 11.08
C ASP A 34 5.78 -5.24 11.20
N SER A 35 6.03 -6.21 10.31
CA SER A 35 7.31 -6.93 10.28
C SER A 35 8.43 -6.16 9.57
N GLN A 36 8.16 -5.00 8.98
CA GLN A 36 9.15 -4.20 8.25
C GLN A 36 9.82 -3.19 9.17
N THR A 37 11.15 -3.19 9.23
CA THR A 37 11.91 -2.28 10.10
C THR A 37 11.76 -0.80 9.74
N TRP A 38 11.33 -0.49 8.52
CA TRP A 38 11.13 0.88 8.03
C TRP A 38 9.71 1.38 8.24
N TYR A 39 8.77 0.53 8.66
CA TYR A 39 7.37 0.89 8.81
C TYR A 39 7.10 1.51 10.17
N GLU A 40 6.58 2.74 10.16
CA GLU A 40 6.20 3.47 11.37
C GLU A 40 4.70 3.79 11.34
N PRO A 41 3.84 3.02 12.03
CA PRO A 41 2.39 3.19 11.96
C PRO A 41 1.91 4.44 12.73
N ARG A 42 1.49 5.47 12.01
CA ARG A 42 1.11 6.81 12.54
C ARG A 42 -0.38 7.11 12.43
N TYR A 43 -1.02 6.72 11.33
CA TYR A 43 -2.39 7.08 11.01
C TYR A 43 -3.28 5.85 10.91
N SER A 44 -4.48 5.92 11.49
CA SER A 44 -5.52 4.95 11.14
C SER A 44 -5.93 5.12 9.66
N PRO A 45 -6.55 4.09 9.04
CA PRO A 45 -7.02 4.16 7.66
C PRO A 45 -7.88 5.40 7.35
N SER A 46 -8.73 5.81 8.28
CA SER A 46 -9.64 6.96 8.15
C SER A 46 -9.00 8.30 8.44
N GLN A 47 -7.86 8.32 9.14
CA GLN A 47 -7.12 9.55 9.48
C GLN A 47 -5.96 9.82 8.53
N PHE A 48 -5.70 8.93 7.57
CA PHE A 48 -4.62 9.11 6.61
C PHE A 48 -4.88 10.34 5.72
N PRO A 49 -3.96 11.31 5.64
CA PRO A 49 -4.22 12.53 4.87
C PRO A 49 -4.10 12.28 3.37
N ASN A 50 -5.11 12.69 2.60
CA ASN A 50 -5.18 12.51 1.15
C ASN A 50 -4.10 13.27 0.35
N ASN A 51 -3.37 14.19 0.99
CA ASN A 51 -2.34 15.02 0.38
C ASN A 51 -0.90 14.57 0.71
N GLN A 52 -0.71 13.44 1.39
CA GLN A 52 0.64 12.94 1.71
C GLN A 52 1.36 12.35 0.49
N LEU A 53 0.60 11.82 -0.47
CA LEU A 53 1.16 11.19 -1.67
C LEU A 53 1.46 12.23 -2.76
N THR A 54 2.62 12.10 -3.37
CA THR A 54 2.97 12.79 -4.63
C THR A 54 2.12 12.26 -5.78
N ASP A 55 2.03 13.03 -6.88
CA ASP A 55 1.25 12.61 -8.05
C ASP A 55 1.82 11.34 -8.71
N LEU A 56 3.15 11.18 -8.67
CA LEU A 56 3.81 9.95 -9.14
C LEU A 56 3.41 8.73 -8.30
N GLU A 57 3.36 8.88 -6.99
CA GLU A 57 2.96 7.82 -6.06
C GLU A 57 1.50 7.41 -6.25
N LYS A 58 0.61 8.39 -6.46
CA LYS A 58 -0.79 8.14 -6.81
C LYS A 58 -0.90 7.40 -8.15
N SER A 59 -0.17 7.85 -9.16
CA SER A 59 -0.16 7.23 -10.49
C SER A 59 0.33 5.78 -10.45
N ASN A 60 1.39 5.50 -9.68
CA ASN A 60 1.91 4.15 -9.51
C ASN A 60 0.90 3.22 -8.78
N ALA A 61 0.27 3.71 -7.71
CA ALA A 61 -0.75 2.94 -6.99
C ALA A 61 -1.97 2.63 -7.89
N GLN A 62 -2.38 3.60 -8.71
CA GLN A 62 -3.47 3.44 -9.67
C GLN A 62 -3.09 2.44 -10.77
N PHE A 63 -1.88 2.51 -11.32
CA PHE A 63 -1.39 1.57 -12.32
C PHE A 63 -1.44 0.11 -11.83
N ILE A 64 -1.03 -0.14 -10.58
CA ILE A 64 -1.08 -1.48 -9.99
C ILE A 64 -2.54 -1.95 -9.81
N LEU A 65 -3.42 -1.05 -9.37
CA LEU A 65 -4.85 -1.37 -9.23
C LEU A 65 -5.49 -1.73 -10.58
N ASP A 66 -5.15 -1.00 -11.64
CA ASP A 66 -5.69 -1.26 -12.98
C ASP A 66 -5.12 -2.56 -13.57
N TYR A 67 -3.85 -2.88 -13.28
CA TYR A 67 -3.27 -4.17 -13.64
C TYR A 67 -4.00 -5.35 -12.96
N GLN A 68 -4.34 -5.22 -11.67
CA GLN A 68 -5.09 -6.25 -10.93
C GLN A 68 -6.49 -6.49 -11.50
N LYS A 69 -7.17 -5.45 -12.01
CA LYS A 69 -8.54 -5.57 -12.57
C LYS A 69 -8.60 -6.20 -13.96
N ASN A 70 -7.50 -6.13 -14.69
CA ASN A 70 -7.42 -6.61 -16.08
C ASN A 70 -6.80 -8.02 -16.19
N GLN A 71 -6.58 -8.69 -15.05
CA GLN A 71 -6.29 -10.12 -14.92
C GLN A 71 -7.60 -10.85 -14.59
#